data_AF-A0A6M1YPB1-F1
#
_entry.id   AF-A0A6M1YPB1-F1
#
_cell.length_a   1.000
_cell.length_b   1.000
_cell.length_c   1.000
_cell.angle_alpha   90.00
_cell.angle_beta   90.00
_cell.angle_gamma   90.00
#
_symmetry.space_group_name_H-M   'P 1'
#
loop_
_entity.id
_entity.type
_entity.pdbx_description
1 polymer ?
#
loop_
_entity_poly.entity_id
_entity_poly.type
_entity_poly.pdbx_seq_one_letter_code
_entity_poly.pdbx_strand_id
1 'polypeptide(L)' 'MKKTGRNDPCVCGSGKKFKKCCERKMIGKKFMATKI' A
#
# COMPACT_ATOMS: atom_id res chain seq x y z
N MET A 1 3.86 -13.19 -14.76
CA MET A 1 4.25 -12.03 -13.93
C MET A 1 4.18 -12.41 -12.45
N LYS A 2 5.31 -12.40 -11.72
CA LYS A 2 5.31 -12.64 -10.27
C LYS A 2 4.51 -11.53 -9.59
N LYS A 3 3.40 -11.86 -8.92
CA LYS A 3 2.73 -10.94 -8.00
C LYS A 3 3.75 -10.56 -6.93
N THR A 4 4.11 -9.28 -6.82
CA THR A 4 4.99 -8.79 -5.75
C THR A 4 4.38 -9.17 -4.41
N GLY A 5 5.09 -9.97 -3.63
CA GLY A 5 4.67 -10.41 -2.32
C GLY A 5 4.63 -9.23 -1.36
N ARG A 6 3.70 -9.26 -0.41
CA ARG A 6 3.52 -8.22 0.62
C ARG A 6 4.79 -7.89 1.40
N ASN A 7 5.69 -8.85 1.56
CA ASN A 7 6.95 -8.67 2.28
C ASN A 7 8.12 -8.23 1.40
N ASP A 8 7.98 -8.26 0.08
CA ASP A 8 9.05 -7.91 -0.86
C ASP A 8 9.36 -6.41 -0.81
N PRO A 9 10.58 -5.99 -1.22
CA PRO A 9 10.90 -4.59 -1.44
C PRO A 9 9.88 -3.93 -2.37
N CYS A 10 9.41 -2.74 -2.01
CA CYS A 10 8.40 -2.05 -2.79
C CYS A 10 8.99 -1.51 -4.10
N VAL A 11 8.31 -1.83 -5.21
CA VAL A 11 8.70 -1.44 -6.60
C VAL A 11 8.79 0.08 -6.85
N CYS A 12 8.40 0.91 -5.88
CA CYS A 12 8.53 2.37 -5.95
C CYS A 12 9.93 2.88 -5.53
N GLY A 13 10.89 2.00 -5.23
CA GLY A 13 12.26 2.38 -4.87
C GLY A 13 12.43 2.91 -3.44
N SER A 14 11.37 2.90 -2.61
CA SER A 14 11.41 3.46 -1.24
C SER A 14 12.23 2.65 -0.21
N GLY A 15 12.74 1.46 -0.56
CA GLY A 15 13.39 0.53 0.37
C GLY A 15 12.47 -0.12 1.41
N LYS A 16 11.20 0.29 1.51
CA LYS A 16 10.21 -0.30 2.44
C LYS A 16 9.59 -1.58 1.85
N LYS A 17 9.12 -2.49 2.71
CA LYS A 17 8.30 -3.64 2.29
C LYS A 17 7.02 -3.17 1.60
N PHE A 18 6.56 -3.85 0.55
CA PHE A 18 5.36 -3.50 -0.23
C PHE A 18 4.14 -3.25 0.69
N LYS A 19 3.95 -4.10 1.70
CA LYS A 19 2.87 -3.98 2.69
C LYS A 19 2.88 -2.76 3.58
N LYS A 20 4.05 -2.14 3.75
CA LYS A 20 4.24 -0.92 4.55
C LYS A 20 4.37 0.32 3.67
N CYS A 21 4.26 0.18 2.34
CA CYS A 21 4.45 1.27 1.39
C CYS A 21 3.24 1.38 0.46
N CYS A 22 3.35 0.96 -0.81
CA CYS A 22 2.28 1.14 -1.80
C CYS A 22 1.02 0.32 -1.53
N GLU A 23 1.08 -0.77 -0.75
CA GLU A 23 -0.13 -1.53 -0.39
C GLU A 23 -1.10 -0.69 0.47
N ARG A 24 -0.57 0.09 1.43
CA ARG A 24 -1.40 0.94 2.33
C ARG A 24 -1.85 2.24 1.69
N LYS A 25 -1.27 2.66 0.55
CA LYS A 25 -1.72 3.86 -0.18
C LYS A 25 -3.17 3.75 -0.66
N MET A 26 -3.76 2.56 -0.65
CA MET A 26 -5.17 2.32 -0.99
C MET A 26 -6.15 2.42 0.20
N ILE A 27 -5.67 2.50 1.45
CA ILE A 27 -6.53 2.45 2.66
C ILE A 27 -6.90 3.85 3.18
N GLY A 28 -6.19 4.91 2.75
CA GLY A 28 -6.41 6.29 3.22
C GLY A 28 -7.53 7.09 2.54
N LYS A 29 -8.33 6.50 1.64
CA LYS A 29 -9.36 7.24 0.87
C LYS A 29 -10.82 6.84 1.17
N LYS A 30 -11.10 6.10 2.24
CA LYS A 30 -12.46 5.56 2.50
C LYS A 30 -13.06 5.84 3.89
N PHE A 31 -12.57 6.84 4.62
CA PHE A 31 -13.17 7.21 5.92
C PHE A 31 -13.46 8.71 6.09
N MET A 32 -13.79 9.39 4.99
CA MET A 32 -14.38 10.74 4.98
C MET A 32 -15.61 10.78 4.06
N ALA A 33 -16.37 9.68 4.03
CA ALA A 33 -17.74 9.68 3.56
C ALA A 33 -18.55 9.11 4.73
N THR A 34 -19.60 9.80 5.15
CA THR A 34 -20.40 9.56 6.37
C THR A 34 -19.87 10.29 7.62
N LYS A 35 -19.85 11.62 7.55
CA LYS A 35 -20.13 12.46 8.72
C LYS A 35 -21.66 12.66 8.70
N ILE A 36 -22.38 11.86 9.49
CA ILE A 36 -23.78 12.11 9.84
C ILE A 36 -23.79 13.23 10.87
#